data_AF-A0A8T3SP71-F1
#
_entry.id   AF-A0A8T3SP71-F1
#
_cell.length_a   1.000
_cell.length_b   1.000
_cell.length_c   1.000
_cell.angle_alpha   90.00
_cell.angle_beta   90.00
_cell.angle_gamma   90.00
#
_symmetry.space_group_name_H-M   'P 1'
#
loop_
_entity.id
_entity.type
_entity.pdbx_description
1 polymer ?
#
loop_
_entity_poly.entity_id
_entity_poly.type
_entity_poly.pdbx_seq_one_letter_code
_entity_poly.pdbx_strand_id
1 'polypeptide(L)'
;MNWRAIGCGTLAIVVFLAVGLWGMSKAFDRLEGCPDRLQWGDRVYLPTGSHRPQPSFAEGAPVEIGSTFIGLTTRTVWGPPGSTSSPSAADRPSRIYLDCDDGSVLLFAAESPVP
;
A
#
# COMPACT_ATOMS: atom_id res chain seq x y z
N MET A 1 15.94 50.93 9.95
CA MET A 1 15.92 49.44 9.90
C MET A 1 14.47 48.97 9.99
N ASN A 2 13.91 48.42 8.91
CA ASN A 2 12.48 48.14 8.77
C ASN A 2 12.07 46.86 9.51
N TRP A 3 11.90 46.95 10.83
CA TRP A 3 11.44 45.86 11.72
C TRP A 3 10.09 45.26 11.28
N ARG A 4 9.23 46.08 10.66
CA ARG A 4 7.94 45.65 10.11
C ARG A 4 8.05 44.75 8.88
N ALA A 5 9.07 44.95 8.04
CA ALA A 5 9.28 44.14 6.84
C ALA A 5 9.80 42.74 7.18
N ILE A 6 10.66 42.65 8.20
CA ILE A 6 11.18 41.37 8.70
C ILE A 6 10.03 40.55 9.28
N GLY A 7 9.14 41.16 10.07
CA GLY A 7 8.00 40.47 10.69
C GLY A 7 6.96 39.94 9.70
N CYS A 8 6.70 40.65 8.60
CA CYS A 8 5.74 40.19 7.59
C CYS A 8 6.34 39.10 6.68
N GLY A 9 7.63 39.21 6.34
CA GLY A 9 8.35 38.22 5.56
C GLY A 9 8.49 36.87 6.27
N THR A 10 8.84 36.88 7.56
CA THR A 10 8.90 35.64 8.35
C THR A 10 7.54 35.00 8.52
N LEU A 11 6.48 35.78 8.70
CA LEU A 11 5.12 35.24 8.85
C LEU A 11 4.65 34.55 7.55
N ALA A 12 4.93 35.13 6.39
CA ALA A 12 4.65 34.49 5.10
C ALA A 12 5.43 33.17 4.92
N ILE A 13 6.71 33.14 5.31
CA ILE A 13 7.53 31.91 5.26
C ILE A 13 6.96 30.82 6.18
N VAL A 14 6.61 31.18 7.42
CA VAL A 14 6.05 30.23 8.39
C VAL A 14 4.72 29.65 7.88
N VAL A 15 3.85 30.48 7.33
CA VAL A 15 2.57 30.03 6.75
C VAL A 15 2.82 29.11 5.56
N PHE A 16 3.74 29.46 4.66
CA PHE A 16 4.08 28.62 3.51
C PHE A 16 4.63 27.26 3.93
N LEU A 17 5.54 27.23 4.91
CA LEU A 17 6.08 25.99 5.47
C LEU A 17 4.99 25.16 6.14
N ALA A 18 4.12 25.77 6.96
CA ALA A 18 3.05 25.06 7.65
C ALA A 18 2.06 24.42 6.66
N VAL A 19 1.64 25.16 5.63
CA VAL A 19 0.74 24.65 4.59
C VAL A 19 1.43 23.58 3.74
N GLY A 20 2.70 23.78 3.37
CA GLY A 20 3.49 22.80 2.62
C GLY A 20 3.69 21.49 3.38
N LEU A 21 4.07 21.57 4.66
CA LEU A 21 4.20 20.40 5.54
C LEU A 21 2.86 19.68 5.75
N TRP A 22 1.78 20.43 5.94
CA TRP A 22 0.45 19.84 6.09
C TRP A 22 -0.02 19.14 4.81
N GLY A 23 0.20 19.74 3.64
CA GLY A 23 -0.10 19.13 2.35
C GLY A 23 0.71 17.86 2.10
N MET A 24 2.00 17.87 2.42
CA MET A 24 2.86 16.69 2.34
C MET A 24 2.40 15.59 3.30
N SER A 25 2.12 15.90 4.56
CA SER A 25 1.58 14.93 5.54
C SER A 25 0.31 14.25 5.02
N LYS A 26 -0.63 15.01 4.45
CA LYS A 26 -1.85 14.46 3.87
C LYS A 26 -1.64 13.61 2.62
N ALA A 27 -0.57 13.86 1.86
CA ALA A 27 -0.20 13.01 0.75
C ALA A 27 0.36 11.66 1.23
N PHE A 28 1.11 11.65 2.34
CA PHE A 28 1.66 10.43 2.94
C PHE A 28 0.62 9.59 3.68
N ASP A 29 -0.35 10.20 4.38
CA ASP A 29 -1.46 9.48 5.04
C ASP A 29 -2.24 8.57 4.07
N ARG A 30 -2.29 8.94 2.78
CA ARG A 30 -2.97 8.15 1.75
C ARG A 30 -2.20 6.90 1.29
N LEU A 31 -0.93 6.80 1.67
CA LEU A 31 -0.01 5.73 1.26
C LEU A 31 0.21 4.71 2.39
N GLU A 32 -0.21 5.07 3.62
CA GLU A 32 -0.20 4.18 4.77
C GLU A 32 -1.41 3.23 4.72
N GLY A 33 -1.16 1.94 4.94
CA GLY A 33 -2.18 0.90 4.92
C GLY A 33 -2.27 0.12 3.61
N CYS A 34 -3.34 -0.67 3.50
CA CYS A 34 -3.61 -1.48 2.32
C CYS A 34 -4.56 -0.76 1.36
N PRO A 35 -4.34 -0.88 0.04
CA PRO A 35 -5.22 -0.25 -0.94
C PRO A 35 -6.59 -0.91 -0.99
N ASP A 36 -7.63 -0.14 -1.30
CA ASP A 36 -8.99 -0.67 -1.54
C ASP A 36 -9.05 -1.55 -2.80
N ARG A 37 -8.06 -1.44 -3.68
CA ARG A 37 -7.93 -2.21 -4.92
C ARG A 37 -6.47 -2.40 -5.26
N LEU A 38 -6.05 -3.66 -5.39
CA LEU A 38 -4.68 -4.01 -5.74
C LEU A 38 -4.62 -4.49 -7.18
N GLN A 39 -3.88 -3.78 -8.03
CA GLN A 39 -3.53 -4.29 -9.36
C GLN A 39 -2.16 -4.96 -9.29
N TRP A 40 -2.11 -6.26 -9.61
CA TRP A 40 -0.86 -7.00 -9.68
C TRP A 40 -0.77 -7.70 -11.03
N GLY A 41 0.04 -7.11 -11.92
CA GLY A 41 0.07 -7.48 -13.34
C GLY A 41 -1.27 -7.22 -14.01
N ASP A 42 -1.77 -8.21 -14.76
CA ASP A 42 -3.04 -8.12 -15.48
C ASP A 42 -4.26 -8.48 -14.62
N ARG A 43 -4.06 -8.80 -13.33
CA ARG A 43 -5.12 -9.15 -12.40
C ARG A 43 -5.39 -8.03 -11.40
N VAL A 44 -6.66 -7.85 -11.10
CA VAL A 44 -7.12 -6.97 -10.03
C VAL A 44 -7.57 -7.82 -8.86
N TYR A 45 -7.21 -7.40 -7.66
CA TYR A 45 -7.62 -8.03 -6.42
C TYR A 45 -8.34 -7.01 -5.52
N LEU A 46 -9.37 -7.48 -4.84
CA LEU A 46 -10.17 -6.73 -3.89
C LEU A 46 -9.95 -7.26 -2.47
N PRO A 47 -9.94 -6.39 -1.45
CA PRO A 47 -9.81 -6.81 -0.06
C PRO A 47 -11.05 -7.62 0.34
N THR A 48 -10.83 -8.75 1.02
CA THR A 48 -11.91 -9.69 1.39
C THR A 48 -11.87 -10.11 2.87
N GLY A 49 -10.91 -9.59 3.64
CA GLY A 49 -10.71 -9.94 5.05
C GLY A 49 -10.47 -8.72 5.93
N SER A 50 -10.07 -8.98 7.17
CA SER A 50 -9.60 -7.98 8.13
C SER A 50 -8.07 -7.93 8.15
N HIS A 51 -7.53 -6.82 8.63
CA HIS A 51 -6.11 -6.70 8.92
C HIS A 51 -5.68 -7.77 9.93
N ARG A 52 -4.52 -8.38 9.69
CA ARG A 52 -3.91 -9.42 10.55
C ARG A 52 -2.44 -9.13 10.76
N PRO A 53 -1.84 -9.54 11.89
CA PRO A 53 -0.42 -9.32 12.13
C PRO A 53 0.48 -10.21 11.25
N GLN A 54 -0.03 -11.35 10.77
CA GLN A 54 0.73 -12.31 9.98
C GLN A 54 -0.15 -12.98 8.92
N PRO A 55 0.42 -13.32 7.75
CA PRO A 55 -0.32 -14.03 6.70
C PRO A 55 -0.64 -15.46 7.16
N SER A 56 -1.84 -15.94 6.85
CA SER A 56 -2.27 -17.29 7.18
C SER A 56 -3.32 -17.78 6.19
N PHE A 57 -3.06 -18.94 5.58
CA PHE A 57 -3.99 -19.63 4.70
C PHE A 57 -4.56 -20.86 5.42
N ALA A 58 -5.79 -21.26 5.09
CA ALA A 58 -6.41 -22.45 5.69
C ALA A 58 -5.66 -23.73 5.27
N GLU A 59 -5.02 -23.67 4.11
CA GLU A 59 -4.29 -24.76 3.46
C GLU A 59 -2.90 -24.98 4.07
N GLY A 60 -2.37 -24.03 4.84
CA GLY A 60 -1.06 -24.15 5.49
C GLY A 60 -0.25 -22.86 5.51
N ALA A 61 1.08 -23.02 5.61
CA ALA A 61 2.00 -21.91 5.73
C ALA A 61 2.02 -21.06 4.44
N PRO A 62 1.89 -19.72 4.56
CA PRO A 62 2.01 -18.82 3.42
C PRO A 62 3.43 -18.89 2.83
N VAL A 63 3.52 -18.70 1.52
CA VAL A 63 4.80 -18.58 0.80
C VAL A 63 4.90 -17.22 0.16
N GLU A 64 6.08 -16.61 0.21
CA GLU A 64 6.34 -15.36 -0.50
C GLU A 64 6.36 -15.64 -2.01
N ILE A 65 5.51 -14.93 -2.76
CA ILE A 65 5.35 -15.13 -4.21
C ILE A 65 5.87 -13.94 -5.01
N GLY A 66 6.25 -12.86 -4.34
CA GLY A 66 6.88 -11.70 -4.94
C GLY A 66 6.58 -10.43 -4.17
N SER A 67 6.79 -9.31 -4.84
CA SER A 67 6.50 -7.99 -4.30
C SER A 67 5.87 -7.10 -5.38
N THR A 68 5.23 -6.02 -4.93
CA THR A 68 4.58 -5.04 -5.80
C THR A 68 4.83 -3.64 -5.27
N PHE A 69 4.94 -2.67 -6.17
CA PHE A 69 5.18 -1.28 -5.79
C PHE A 69 3.86 -0.57 -5.55
N ILE A 70 3.67 -0.02 -4.35
CA ILE A 70 2.46 0.72 -3.97
C ILE A 70 2.88 2.06 -3.41
N GLY A 71 2.49 3.13 -4.10
CA GLY A 71 2.82 4.48 -3.68
C GLY A 71 4.32 4.77 -3.81
N LEU A 72 5.05 4.65 -2.70
CA LEU A 72 6.48 4.93 -2.59
C LEU A 72 7.29 3.73 -2.07
N THR A 73 6.62 2.65 -1.65
CA THR A 73 7.29 1.49 -1.03
C THR A 73 6.96 0.19 -1.76
N THR A 74 7.88 -0.76 -1.66
CA THR A 74 7.72 -2.11 -2.19
C THR A 74 7.05 -2.96 -1.13
N ARG A 75 5.88 -3.53 -1.45
CA ARG A 75 5.09 -4.38 -0.55
C ARG A 75 5.26 -5.83 -0.92
N THR A 76 5.47 -6.67 0.09
CA THR A 76 5.59 -8.11 -0.08
C THR A 76 4.21 -8.74 -0.30
N VAL A 77 4.17 -9.77 -1.13
CA VAL A 77 2.96 -10.52 -1.47
C VAL A 77 3.16 -11.98 -1.12
N TRP A 78 2.21 -12.54 -0.37
CA TRP A 78 2.20 -13.95 0.01
C TRP A 78 1.04 -14.69 -0.63
N GLY A 79 1.31 -15.90 -1.11
CA GLY A 79 0.34 -16.84 -1.66
C GLY A 79 0.11 -18.05 -0.75
N PRO A 80 -0.94 -18.84 -1.04
CA PRO A 80 -1.17 -20.12 -0.39
C PRO A 80 -0.01 -21.08 -0.63
N PRO A 81 0.16 -22.09 0.23
CA PRO A 81 1.20 -23.10 0.07
C PRO A 81 1.14 -23.75 -1.32
N GLY A 82 2.31 -23.95 -1.93
CA GLY A 82 2.45 -24.48 -3.30
C GLY A 82 2.39 -23.42 -4.40
N SER A 83 2.14 -22.15 -4.05
CA SER A 83 2.28 -21.05 -5.01
C SER A 83 3.75 -20.81 -5.37
N THR A 84 4.02 -20.43 -6.60
CA THR A 84 5.36 -20.07 -7.07
C THR A 84 5.42 -18.60 -7.44
N SER A 85 6.62 -18.02 -7.31
CA SER A 85 6.86 -16.71 -7.90
C SER A 85 6.86 -16.85 -9.42
N SER A 86 5.91 -16.20 -10.09
CA SER A 86 5.81 -16.18 -11.55
C SER A 86 5.58 -14.76 -12.06
N PRO A 87 6.31 -14.37 -13.13
CA PRO A 87 6.02 -13.11 -13.82
C PRO A 87 4.67 -13.16 -14.56
N SER A 88 4.14 -14.34 -14.87
CA SER A 88 2.90 -14.51 -15.61
C SER A 88 1.67 -14.33 -14.71
N ALA A 89 0.71 -13.53 -15.14
CA ALA A 89 -0.53 -13.29 -14.40
C ALA A 89 -1.41 -14.55 -14.29
N ALA A 90 -1.26 -15.50 -15.23
CA ALA A 90 -2.04 -16.73 -15.26
C ALA A 90 -1.71 -17.69 -14.11
N ASP A 91 -0.44 -17.71 -13.68
CA ASP A 91 0.05 -18.62 -12.63
C ASP A 91 -0.21 -18.08 -11.21
N ARG A 92 -0.70 -16.84 -11.10
CA ARG A 92 -0.92 -16.20 -9.81
C ARG A 92 -2.13 -16.81 -9.11
N PRO A 93 -2.07 -16.99 -7.79
CA PRO A 93 -3.20 -17.52 -7.03
C PRO A 93 -4.37 -16.54 -7.00
N SER A 94 -5.57 -17.05 -6.75
CA SER A 94 -6.79 -16.26 -6.62
C SER A 94 -6.87 -15.51 -5.29
N ARG A 95 -6.11 -15.91 -4.27
CA ARG A 95 -6.07 -15.28 -2.95
C ARG A 95 -4.62 -14.99 -2.58
N ILE A 96 -4.37 -13.78 -2.11
CA ILE A 96 -3.03 -13.31 -1.73
C ILE A 96 -3.12 -12.46 -0.46
N TYR A 97 -2.08 -12.49 0.36
CA TYR A 97 -1.87 -11.46 1.38
C TYR A 97 -0.94 -10.39 0.84
N LEU A 98 -1.21 -9.14 1.17
CA LEU A 98 -0.36 -7.99 0.89
C LEU A 98 0.08 -7.36 2.21
N ASP A 99 1.34 -6.91 2.25
CA ASP A 99 1.87 -6.08 3.32
C ASP A 99 1.31 -4.65 3.25
N CYS A 100 0.71 -4.20 4.35
CA CYS A 100 0.09 -2.89 4.45
C CYS A 100 1.04 -1.78 4.97
N ASP A 101 2.35 -2.05 5.21
CA ASP A 101 3.36 -1.12 5.82
C ASP A 101 3.04 -0.67 7.26
N ASP A 102 1.87 -0.99 7.77
CA ASP A 102 1.41 -0.61 9.12
C ASP A 102 1.69 -1.73 10.15
N GLY A 103 2.51 -2.72 9.77
CA GLY A 103 2.76 -3.93 10.55
C GLY A 103 1.65 -4.98 10.44
N SER A 104 0.69 -4.77 9.54
CA SER A 104 -0.37 -5.73 9.25
C SER A 104 -0.34 -6.21 7.79
N VAL A 105 -1.04 -7.31 7.56
CA VAL A 105 -1.33 -7.86 6.24
C VAL A 105 -2.83 -7.94 6.04
N LEU A 106 -3.26 -7.80 4.78
CA LEU A 106 -4.66 -7.92 4.40
C LEU A 106 -4.83 -8.98 3.32
N LEU A 107 -5.92 -9.74 3.41
CA LEU A 107 -6.28 -10.75 2.42
C LEU A 107 -7.02 -10.11 1.25
N PHE A 108 -6.49 -10.35 0.05
CA PHE A 108 -7.02 -9.92 -1.22
C PHE A 108 -7.45 -11.13 -2.05
N ALA A 109 -8.61 -11.03 -2.71
CA ALA A 109 -9.09 -12.04 -3.66
C ALA A 109 -9.17 -11.43 -5.06
N ALA A 110 -8.81 -12.22 -6.08
CA ALA A 110 -8.89 -11.80 -7.46
C ALA A 110 -10.34 -11.43 -7.79
N GLU A 111 -10.52 -10.23 -8.33
CA GLU A 111 -11.76 -9.83 -8.97
C GLU A 111 -11.94 -10.81 -10.14
N SER A 112 -12.96 -11.67 -10.06
CA SER A 112 -13.21 -12.66 -11.12
C SER A 112 -13.31 -11.92 -12.45
N PRO A 113 -12.74 -12.44 -13.54
CA PRO A 113 -12.98 -11.83 -14.84
C PRO A 113 -14.51 -11.81 -15.06
N VAL A 114 -15.05 -10.61 -15.27
CA VAL A 114 -16.43 -10.48 -15.74
C VAL A 114 -16.48 -11.24 -17.07
N PRO A 115 -17.36 -12.25 -17.21
CA PRO A 115 -17.45 -13.06 -18.42
C PRO A 115 -17.79 -12.22 -19.66
#